data_AF-A0A377NEM7-F1
#
_entry.id   AF-A0A377NEM7-F1
#
_cell.length_a   1.000
_cell.length_b   1.000
_cell.length_c   1.000
_cell.angle_alpha   90.00
_cell.angle_beta   90.00
_cell.angle_gamma   90.00
#
_symmetry.space_group_name_H-M   'P 1'
#
loop_
_entity.id
_entity.type
_entity.pdbx_description
1 polymer ?
#
loop_
_entity_poly.entity_id
_entity_poly.type
_entity_poly.pdbx_seq_one_letter_code
_entity_poly.pdbx_strand_id
1 'polypeptide(L)'
;MIKFKIKFFLWIVLVAITTNCWGAYYNSVEFDDIIVRLDKDKVGYITVHNKTSGIDHSCEISNWDNSMLNGAGEISLTSDHVGVLIASGNKYLEAEDVKNCNGNAISVYSIPYFDQEISTIIDMNFEKKLVLALVVVDAHFRAYQAIVSNFNGRKNIFSGKGFWSDSVKNTDDTFSPGNTLYLGKISPNGRFVAPNDLDCSIDSFPGVWDIAKGKKVFFPSDKDASVIDSKCQELFFWETIPK
;
A
#
# COMPACT_ATOMS: atom_id res chain seq x y z
N MET A 1 12.40 10.33 -67.30
CA MET A 1 12.08 11.11 -66.07
C MET A 1 11.08 10.32 -65.23
N ILE A 2 11.58 9.48 -64.31
CA ILE A 2 10.75 8.70 -63.40
C ILE A 2 10.82 9.42 -62.05
N LYS A 3 9.74 10.13 -61.69
CA LYS A 3 9.60 10.76 -60.37
C LYS A 3 9.12 9.69 -59.39
N PHE A 4 10.07 9.12 -58.64
CA PHE A 4 9.82 8.20 -57.55
C PHE A 4 8.95 8.88 -56.48
N LYS A 5 7.76 8.32 -56.21
CA LYS A 5 6.82 8.78 -55.17
C LYS A 5 7.39 8.50 -53.78
N ILE A 6 8.31 9.33 -53.31
CA ILE A 6 8.80 9.35 -51.93
C ILE A 6 7.96 10.36 -51.14
N LYS A 7 6.66 10.09 -50.93
CA LYS A 7 5.82 10.87 -49.98
C LYS A 7 4.72 10.06 -49.29
N PHE A 8 4.71 8.73 -49.43
CA PHE A 8 3.69 7.88 -48.77
C PHE A 8 4.22 7.09 -47.58
N PHE A 9 5.54 7.03 -47.37
CA PHE A 9 6.14 6.17 -46.35
C PHE A 9 6.48 6.88 -45.02
N LEU A 10 6.29 8.21 -44.94
CA LEU A 10 6.64 9.01 -43.76
C LEU A 10 5.43 9.39 -42.88
N TRP A 11 4.24 8.87 -43.18
CA TRP A 11 3.02 9.11 -42.39
C TRP A 11 2.54 7.88 -41.60
N ILE A 12 3.19 6.72 -41.78
CA ILE A 12 2.85 5.49 -41.04
C ILE A 12 3.75 5.28 -39.81
N VAL A 13 4.84 6.04 -39.68
CA VAL A 13 5.84 5.86 -38.59
C VAL A 13 5.58 6.79 -37.39
N LEU A 14 4.58 7.67 -37.42
CA LEU A 14 4.30 8.63 -36.33
C LEU A 14 3.04 8.33 -35.51
N VAL A 15 2.40 7.18 -35.71
CA VAL A 15 1.19 6.78 -34.96
C VAL A 15 1.46 5.66 -33.93
N ALA A 16 2.68 5.12 -33.87
CA ALA A 16 2.99 3.93 -33.07
C ALA A 16 3.89 4.18 -31.84
N ILE A 17 3.86 5.39 -31.27
CA ILE A 17 4.48 5.64 -29.95
C ILE A 17 3.54 6.52 -29.10
N THR A 18 2.31 6.07 -28.92
CA THR A 18 1.68 6.18 -27.61
C THR A 18 1.91 4.85 -26.93
N THR A 19 3.13 4.61 -26.44
CA THR A 19 3.28 3.68 -25.33
C THR A 19 2.49 4.30 -24.21
N ASN A 20 1.24 3.87 -24.11
CA ASN A 20 0.36 4.20 -23.02
C ASN A 20 1.20 3.98 -21.76
N CYS A 21 1.45 5.06 -21.03
CA CYS A 21 1.98 4.98 -19.69
C CYS A 21 0.89 4.28 -18.88
N TRP A 22 0.92 2.95 -18.84
CA TRP A 22 0.07 2.16 -17.97
C TRP A 22 0.66 2.33 -16.58
N GLY A 23 0.39 3.48 -15.96
CA GLY A 23 0.25 3.51 -14.53
C GLY A 23 -0.85 2.52 -14.23
N ALA A 24 -0.47 1.33 -13.75
CA ALA A 24 -1.45 0.39 -13.27
C ALA A 24 -2.06 1.01 -12.02
N TYR A 25 -3.13 1.78 -12.21
CA TYR A 25 -3.97 2.28 -11.14
C TYR A 25 -4.70 1.06 -10.59
N TYR A 26 -4.10 0.38 -9.61
CA TYR A 26 -4.71 -0.76 -8.97
C TYR A 26 -5.79 -0.25 -8.02
N ASN A 27 -6.95 0.00 -8.60
CA ASN A 27 -8.18 0.33 -7.92
C ASN A 27 -8.85 -0.94 -7.38
N SER A 28 -8.13 -2.03 -7.14
CA SER A 28 -8.72 -3.31 -6.78
C SER A 28 -7.91 -4.08 -5.75
N VAL A 29 -8.63 -4.73 -4.84
CA VAL A 29 -8.06 -5.70 -3.92
C VAL A 29 -8.87 -7.00 -3.96
N GLU A 30 -8.18 -8.10 -3.74
CA GLU A 30 -8.78 -9.43 -3.72
C GLU A 30 -8.60 -10.02 -2.34
N PHE A 31 -9.68 -10.54 -1.77
CA PHE A 31 -9.65 -11.34 -0.56
C PHE A 31 -10.86 -12.28 -0.51
N ASP A 32 -10.64 -13.47 0.04
CA ASP A 32 -11.60 -14.58 0.01
C ASP A 32 -12.09 -14.89 -1.42
N ASP A 33 -13.41 -14.93 -1.63
CA ASP A 33 -14.06 -15.19 -2.90
C ASP A 33 -14.52 -13.90 -3.61
N ILE A 34 -14.01 -12.73 -3.21
CA ILE A 34 -14.41 -11.44 -3.78
C ILE A 34 -13.24 -10.66 -4.40
N ILE A 35 -13.57 -9.84 -5.40
CA ILE A 35 -12.70 -8.78 -5.92
C ILE A 35 -13.41 -7.46 -5.69
N VAL A 36 -12.81 -6.59 -4.90
CA VAL A 36 -13.30 -5.25 -4.61
C VAL A 36 -12.61 -4.27 -5.55
N ARG A 37 -13.36 -3.32 -6.11
CA ARG A 37 -12.80 -2.27 -6.97
C ARG A 37 -13.39 -0.90 -6.63
N LEU A 38 -12.59 0.17 -6.58
CA LEU A 38 -13.13 1.53 -6.64
C LEU A 38 -13.71 1.76 -8.05
N ASP A 39 -14.93 2.29 -8.11
CA ASP A 39 -15.64 2.60 -9.35
C ASP A 39 -15.02 3.85 -10.01
N LYS A 40 -14.54 3.66 -11.24
CA LYS A 40 -13.85 4.72 -12.01
C LYS A 40 -14.80 5.75 -12.60
N ASP A 41 -16.07 5.38 -12.79
CA ASP A 41 -17.08 6.20 -13.43
C ASP A 41 -17.99 6.87 -12.38
N LYS A 42 -18.03 6.33 -11.16
CA LYS A 42 -18.85 6.83 -10.05
C LYS A 42 -18.01 7.11 -8.80
N VAL A 43 -17.82 8.39 -8.51
CA VAL A 43 -17.13 8.87 -7.32
C VAL A 43 -17.82 8.36 -6.06
N GLY A 44 -17.04 7.80 -5.13
CA GLY A 44 -17.56 7.30 -3.87
C GLY A 44 -18.32 5.98 -3.98
N TYR A 45 -18.00 5.14 -4.96
CA TYR A 45 -18.57 3.81 -5.08
C TYR A 45 -17.47 2.74 -5.14
N ILE A 46 -17.79 1.57 -4.61
CA ILE A 46 -17.05 0.33 -4.88
C ILE A 46 -17.93 -0.66 -5.61
N THR A 47 -17.28 -1.49 -6.42
CA THR A 47 -17.86 -2.68 -7.04
C THR A 47 -17.25 -3.90 -6.38
N VAL A 48 -18.09 -4.78 -5.86
CA VAL A 48 -17.73 -6.06 -5.26
C VAL A 48 -18.17 -7.17 -6.20
N HIS A 49 -17.20 -7.82 -6.82
CA HIS A 49 -17.41 -8.97 -7.70
C HIS A 49 -17.26 -10.26 -6.89
N ASN A 50 -18.34 -11.04 -6.75
CA ASN A 50 -18.26 -12.36 -6.17
C ASN A 50 -17.83 -13.38 -7.23
N LYS A 51 -16.68 -14.04 -7.02
CA LYS A 51 -16.08 -14.98 -7.98
C LYS A 51 -16.88 -16.27 -8.14
N THR A 52 -17.65 -16.63 -7.13
CA THR A 52 -18.42 -17.88 -7.07
C THR A 52 -19.75 -17.75 -7.80
N SER A 53 -20.48 -16.66 -7.55
CA SER A 53 -21.76 -16.38 -8.22
C SER A 53 -21.60 -15.63 -9.54
N GLY A 54 -20.46 -14.96 -9.76
CA GLY A 54 -20.21 -14.10 -10.91
C GLY A 54 -21.00 -12.78 -10.87
N ILE A 55 -21.60 -12.43 -9.73
CA ILE A 55 -22.46 -11.26 -9.56
C ILE A 55 -21.62 -10.07 -9.08
N ASP A 56 -21.91 -8.90 -9.66
CA ASP A 56 -21.38 -7.62 -9.22
C ASP A 56 -22.41 -6.88 -8.36
N HIS A 57 -21.97 -6.40 -7.20
CA HIS A 57 -22.71 -5.45 -6.37
C HIS A 57 -21.99 -4.11 -6.36
N SER A 58 -22.74 -3.02 -6.49
CA SER A 58 -22.21 -1.65 -6.41
C SER A 58 -22.73 -1.02 -5.13
N CYS A 59 -21.83 -0.54 -4.28
CA CYS A 59 -22.16 0.07 -3.00
C CYS A 59 -21.58 1.47 -2.90
N GLU A 60 -22.40 2.39 -2.40
CA GLU A 60 -21.98 3.75 -2.09
C GLU A 60 -21.09 3.75 -0.84
N ILE A 61 -20.02 4.53 -0.88
CA ILE A 61 -19.20 4.84 0.28
C ILE A 61 -19.81 6.10 0.92
N SER A 62 -20.36 5.93 2.11
CA SER A 62 -21.03 6.98 2.86
C SER A 62 -20.06 8.09 3.23
N ASN A 63 -20.50 9.34 3.08
CA ASN A 63 -19.70 10.54 3.40
C ASN A 63 -18.37 10.60 2.63
N TRP A 64 -18.37 10.15 1.37
CA TRP A 64 -17.26 10.40 0.47
C TRP A 64 -17.01 11.91 0.36
N ASP A 65 -15.83 12.36 0.78
CA ASP A 65 -15.45 13.77 0.68
C ASP A 65 -14.44 13.98 -0.45
N ASN A 66 -14.25 15.25 -0.86
CA ASN A 66 -13.34 15.61 -1.94
C ASN A 66 -11.85 15.45 -1.58
N SER A 67 -11.49 15.07 -0.35
CA SER A 67 -10.12 14.72 0.04
C SER A 67 -9.77 13.28 -0.36
N MET A 68 -10.80 12.47 -0.66
CA MET A 68 -10.68 11.14 -1.27
C MET A 68 -10.69 11.31 -2.80
N LEU A 69 -9.64 10.80 -3.46
CA LEU A 69 -9.40 10.98 -4.91
C LEU A 69 -10.65 10.62 -5.75
N ASN A 70 -11.08 11.48 -6.68
CA ASN A 70 -12.32 11.33 -7.47
C ASN A 70 -12.47 9.96 -8.16
N GLY A 71 -13.07 8.96 -7.51
CA GLY A 71 -13.39 7.61 -8.06
C GLY A 71 -12.17 6.76 -8.48
N ALA A 72 -11.00 7.37 -8.65
CA ALA A 72 -9.74 6.73 -8.98
C ALA A 72 -8.79 6.86 -7.79
N GLY A 73 -8.45 5.74 -7.16
CA GLY A 73 -7.54 5.67 -6.03
C GLY A 73 -6.94 4.29 -5.87
N GLU A 74 -6.03 4.15 -4.93
CA GLU A 74 -5.48 2.85 -4.54
C GLU A 74 -6.28 2.33 -3.34
N ILE A 75 -6.57 1.03 -3.34
CA ILE A 75 -7.09 0.35 -2.15
C ILE A 75 -6.15 -0.78 -1.78
N SER A 76 -6.01 -1.02 -0.48
CA SER A 76 -5.17 -2.08 0.04
C SER A 76 -5.88 -2.77 1.19
N LEU A 77 -5.68 -4.08 1.32
CA LEU A 77 -6.21 -4.85 2.43
C LEU A 77 -5.19 -4.84 3.57
N THR A 78 -5.67 -4.62 4.79
CA THR A 78 -4.79 -4.62 5.97
C THR A 78 -4.17 -5.99 6.21
N SER A 79 -3.02 -6.03 6.88
CA SER A 79 -2.28 -7.27 7.17
C SER A 79 -3.08 -8.37 7.86
N ASP A 80 -4.15 -8.02 8.57
CA ASP A 80 -5.07 -8.91 9.27
C ASP A 80 -6.44 -9.04 8.59
N HIS A 81 -6.59 -8.49 7.38
CA HIS A 81 -7.78 -8.56 6.53
C HIS A 81 -9.07 -7.98 7.15
N VAL A 82 -8.95 -7.15 8.19
CA VAL A 82 -10.09 -6.52 8.88
C VAL A 82 -10.57 -5.25 8.17
N GLY A 83 -9.67 -4.53 7.50
CA GLY A 83 -10.00 -3.27 6.82
C GLY A 83 -9.52 -3.23 5.38
N VAL A 84 -10.26 -2.50 4.55
CA VAL A 84 -9.81 -2.06 3.23
C VAL A 84 -9.43 -0.59 3.34
N LEU A 85 -8.13 -0.31 3.29
CA LEU A 85 -7.59 1.04 3.24
C LEU A 85 -7.98 1.71 1.94
N ILE A 86 -8.38 2.97 2.02
CA ILE A 86 -8.59 3.84 0.87
C ILE A 86 -7.40 4.80 0.85
N ALA A 87 -6.62 4.78 -0.23
CA ALA A 87 -5.45 5.64 -0.34
C ALA A 87 -5.84 7.12 -0.33
N SER A 88 -4.93 7.93 0.23
CA SER A 88 -5.13 9.29 0.77
C SER A 88 -5.56 9.28 2.24
N GLY A 89 -4.57 9.43 3.14
CA GLY A 89 -4.79 9.73 4.55
C GLY A 89 -5.00 8.53 5.48
N ASN A 90 -6.05 8.61 6.29
CA ASN A 90 -6.34 7.73 7.43
C ASN A 90 -7.78 7.26 7.34
N LYS A 91 -8.12 6.57 6.25
CA LYS A 91 -9.50 6.17 5.97
C LYS A 91 -9.54 4.71 5.55
N TYR A 92 -10.54 3.99 6.06
CA TYR A 92 -10.75 2.58 5.74
C TYR A 92 -12.23 2.21 5.73
N LEU A 93 -12.55 1.14 5.03
CA LEU A 93 -13.83 0.43 5.07
C LEU A 93 -13.65 -0.85 5.89
N GLU A 94 -14.65 -1.25 6.66
CA GLU A 94 -14.63 -2.57 7.30
C GLU A 94 -14.77 -3.66 6.23
N ALA A 95 -13.89 -4.66 6.25
CA ALA A 95 -13.89 -5.72 5.25
C ALA A 95 -15.18 -6.55 5.27
N GLU A 96 -15.82 -6.69 6.43
CA GLU A 96 -17.11 -7.38 6.56
C GLU A 96 -18.25 -6.61 5.88
N ASP A 97 -18.32 -5.29 6.05
CA ASP A 97 -19.29 -4.45 5.34
C ASP A 97 -19.09 -4.52 3.82
N VAL A 98 -17.83 -4.54 3.38
CA VAL A 98 -17.47 -4.69 1.97
C VAL A 98 -17.90 -6.06 1.43
N LYS A 99 -17.67 -7.16 2.16
CA LYS A 99 -18.13 -8.50 1.76
C LYS A 99 -19.64 -8.60 1.65
N ASN A 100 -20.35 -7.93 2.56
CA ASN A 100 -21.81 -7.94 2.63
C ASN A 100 -22.47 -6.90 1.72
N CYS A 101 -21.69 -6.19 0.90
CA CYS A 101 -22.17 -5.24 -0.09
C CYS A 101 -23.21 -5.88 -1.03
N ASN A 102 -24.44 -5.39 -0.97
CA ASN A 102 -25.55 -5.82 -1.83
C ASN A 102 -26.37 -4.65 -2.39
N GLY A 103 -25.75 -3.47 -2.51
CA GLY A 103 -26.39 -2.21 -2.91
C GLY A 103 -26.59 -1.22 -1.76
N ASN A 104 -26.34 -1.65 -0.53
CA ASN A 104 -26.33 -0.80 0.66
C ASN A 104 -25.11 0.12 0.71
N ALA A 105 -25.25 1.25 1.39
CA ALA A 105 -24.12 2.15 1.63
C ALA A 105 -23.18 1.56 2.70
N ILE A 106 -21.88 1.78 2.55
CA ILE A 106 -20.80 1.33 3.44
C ILE A 106 -20.22 2.55 4.15
N SER A 107 -19.95 2.45 5.44
CA SER A 107 -19.40 3.57 6.21
C SER A 107 -17.88 3.68 6.06
N VAL A 108 -17.37 4.91 6.09
CA VAL A 108 -15.93 5.18 6.17
C VAL A 108 -15.54 5.46 7.61
N TYR A 109 -14.43 4.85 8.02
CA TYR A 109 -13.86 4.98 9.35
C TYR A 109 -12.46 5.58 9.29
N SER A 110 -11.97 6.07 10.44
CA SER A 110 -10.61 6.58 10.62
C SER A 110 -10.15 6.34 12.05
N ILE A 111 -8.85 6.14 12.28
CA ILE A 111 -8.30 5.82 13.60
C ILE A 111 -7.19 6.80 13.96
N PRO A 112 -7.27 7.54 15.09
CA PRO A 112 -6.17 8.42 15.49
C PRO A 112 -4.83 7.69 15.62
N TYR A 113 -3.75 8.30 15.16
CA TYR A 113 -2.38 7.82 15.38
C TYR A 113 -1.39 9.00 15.37
N PHE A 114 -0.12 8.70 15.66
CA PHE A 114 0.95 9.71 15.70
C PHE A 114 1.13 10.42 14.35
N ASP A 115 1.11 11.75 14.36
CA ASP A 115 1.33 12.63 13.19
C ASP A 115 0.50 12.26 11.94
N GLN A 116 -0.77 11.91 12.17
CA GLN A 116 -1.71 11.55 11.12
C GLN A 116 -2.01 12.69 10.11
N GLU A 117 -1.79 13.95 10.49
CA GLU A 117 -2.09 15.10 9.64
C GLU A 117 -1.12 15.25 8.46
N ILE A 118 0.08 14.65 8.57
CA ILE A 118 1.17 14.79 7.59
C ILE A 118 1.57 13.46 6.96
N SER A 119 0.87 12.38 7.30
CA SER A 119 1.20 11.02 6.88
C SER A 119 0.03 10.34 6.20
N THR A 120 0.34 9.26 5.47
CA THR A 120 -0.65 8.39 4.83
C THR A 120 -0.47 6.97 5.33
N ILE A 121 -1.54 6.35 5.80
CA ILE A 121 -1.53 4.95 6.21
C ILE A 121 -1.30 4.09 4.97
N ILE A 122 -0.38 3.13 5.09
CA ILE A 122 -0.09 2.13 4.06
C ILE A 122 -0.41 0.71 4.52
N ASP A 123 -0.44 0.47 5.84
CA ASP A 123 -0.94 -0.79 6.41
C ASP A 123 -1.41 -0.59 7.85
N MET A 124 -2.30 -1.48 8.30
CA MET A 124 -2.77 -1.54 9.68
C MET A 124 -2.85 -2.99 10.15
N ASN A 125 -2.85 -3.16 11.46
CA ASN A 125 -3.21 -4.41 12.10
C ASN A 125 -4.13 -4.07 13.27
N PHE A 126 -5.43 -4.30 13.11
CA PHE A 126 -6.47 -4.02 14.10
C PHE A 126 -6.33 -4.91 15.33
N GLU A 127 -6.01 -6.19 15.14
CA GLU A 127 -5.84 -7.13 16.26
C GLU A 127 -4.73 -6.65 17.22
N LYS A 128 -3.59 -6.22 16.66
CA LYS A 128 -2.44 -5.72 17.42
C LYS A 128 -2.47 -4.22 17.65
N LYS A 129 -3.46 -3.51 17.10
CA LYS A 129 -3.63 -2.05 17.18
C LYS A 129 -2.42 -1.27 16.68
N LEU A 130 -1.87 -1.65 15.54
CA LEU A 130 -0.69 -1.05 14.93
C LEU A 130 -1.04 -0.34 13.61
N VAL A 131 -0.43 0.81 13.38
CA VAL A 131 -0.45 1.57 12.12
C VAL A 131 0.96 1.62 11.56
N LEU A 132 1.07 1.40 10.26
CA LEU A 132 2.22 1.77 9.46
C LEU A 132 1.79 2.87 8.49
N ALA A 133 2.47 4.01 8.56
CA ALA A 133 2.19 5.17 7.72
C ALA A 133 3.49 5.76 7.17
N LEU A 134 3.38 6.50 6.08
CA LEU A 134 4.49 7.20 5.44
C LEU A 134 4.29 8.72 5.51
N VAL A 135 5.36 9.42 5.84
CA VAL A 135 5.47 10.88 5.71
C VAL A 135 6.25 11.19 4.45
N VAL A 136 5.68 12.01 3.57
CA VAL A 136 6.38 12.54 2.39
C VAL A 136 7.33 13.64 2.87
N VAL A 137 8.63 13.39 2.81
CA VAL A 137 9.66 14.39 3.17
C VAL A 137 10.00 15.25 1.96
N ASP A 138 10.17 14.63 0.80
CA ASP A 138 10.35 15.33 -0.49
C ASP A 138 9.71 14.53 -1.62
N ALA A 139 8.64 15.08 -2.21
CA ALA A 139 7.91 14.44 -3.30
C ALA A 139 8.72 14.37 -4.61
N HIS A 140 9.63 15.33 -4.85
CA HIS A 140 10.44 15.37 -6.06
C HIS A 140 11.42 14.20 -6.12
N PHE A 141 12.02 13.86 -4.97
CA PHE A 141 12.95 12.74 -4.84
C PHE A 141 12.28 11.43 -4.43
N ARG A 142 10.94 11.40 -4.29
CA ARG A 142 10.21 10.28 -3.68
C ARG A 142 10.85 9.89 -2.35
N ALA A 143 11.15 10.86 -1.49
CA ALA A 143 11.81 10.67 -0.20
C ALA A 143 10.77 10.59 0.93
N TYR A 144 10.78 9.47 1.66
CA TYR A 144 9.79 9.17 2.70
C TYR A 144 10.47 8.76 4.01
N GLN A 145 9.71 8.94 5.09
CA GLN A 145 10.00 8.38 6.40
C GLN A 145 8.79 7.62 6.92
N ALA A 146 9.03 6.61 7.75
CA ALA A 146 7.98 5.76 8.26
C ALA A 146 7.53 6.16 9.67
N ILE A 147 6.24 6.03 9.91
CA ILE A 147 5.63 6.03 11.23
C ILE A 147 5.13 4.62 11.50
N VAL A 148 5.56 4.05 12.62
CA VAL A 148 4.94 2.86 13.19
C VAL A 148 4.37 3.26 14.53
N SER A 149 3.05 3.20 14.70
CA SER A 149 2.40 3.69 15.93
C SER A 149 1.31 2.76 16.39
N ASN A 150 0.98 2.83 17.67
CA ASN A 150 -0.23 2.20 18.17
C ASN A 150 -1.45 3.04 17.79
N PHE A 151 -2.63 2.41 17.74
CA PHE A 151 -3.88 3.15 17.66
C PHE A 151 -3.99 4.10 18.85
N ASN A 152 -4.36 5.35 18.58
CA ASN A 152 -4.38 6.47 19.53
C ASN A 152 -3.02 6.78 20.17
N GLY A 153 -1.93 6.30 19.57
CA GLY A 153 -0.57 6.58 19.98
C GLY A 153 -0.17 8.04 19.74
N ARG A 154 0.72 8.56 20.59
CA ARG A 154 1.27 9.93 20.49
C ARG A 154 2.76 9.96 20.16
N LYS A 155 3.31 8.83 19.74
CA LYS A 155 4.72 8.71 19.35
C LYS A 155 4.89 7.65 18.28
N ASN A 156 5.95 7.82 17.50
CA ASN A 156 6.51 6.75 16.70
C ASN A 156 7.14 5.70 17.63
N ILE A 157 6.95 4.41 17.33
CA ILE A 157 7.53 3.30 18.08
C ILE A 157 9.04 3.26 17.84
N PHE A 158 9.47 3.55 16.62
CA PHE A 158 10.87 3.62 16.25
C PHE A 158 11.34 5.07 16.15
N SER A 159 12.65 5.25 16.32
CA SER A 159 13.34 6.53 16.16
C SER A 159 14.66 6.29 15.44
N GLY A 160 15.09 7.25 14.62
CA GLY A 160 16.35 7.18 13.87
C GLY A 160 16.10 7.18 12.37
N LYS A 161 17.15 6.84 11.60
CA LYS A 161 17.11 6.89 10.13
C LYS A 161 15.97 6.05 9.55
N GLY A 162 15.24 6.61 8.59
CA GLY A 162 14.08 5.97 7.97
C GLY A 162 12.79 6.12 8.76
N PHE A 163 12.82 6.63 10.01
CA PHE A 163 11.63 6.80 10.83
C PHE A 163 11.39 8.26 11.17
N TRP A 164 10.14 8.68 11.01
CA TRP A 164 9.73 10.06 11.23
C TRP A 164 9.90 10.47 12.69
N SER A 165 10.46 11.66 12.90
CA SER A 165 10.52 12.34 14.19
C SER A 165 10.40 13.85 13.99
N ASP A 166 9.82 14.54 14.98
CA ASP A 166 9.70 16.00 14.95
C ASP A 166 11.05 16.73 14.94
N SER A 167 12.12 16.05 15.37
CA SER A 167 13.37 16.70 15.76
C SER A 167 14.44 16.87 14.68
N VAL A 168 14.40 16.18 13.54
CA VAL A 168 15.40 16.35 12.47
C VAL A 168 14.81 15.93 11.12
N LYS A 169 14.83 16.83 10.13
CA LYS A 169 14.50 16.51 8.73
C LYS A 169 15.80 16.48 7.91
N ASN A 170 16.47 15.33 7.86
CA ASN A 170 17.62 15.13 6.98
C ASN A 170 17.22 14.21 5.81
N THR A 171 17.60 14.57 4.60
CA THR A 171 17.36 13.76 3.40
C THR A 171 18.06 12.40 3.46
N ASP A 172 19.20 12.31 4.17
CA ASP A 172 19.93 11.04 4.37
C ASP A 172 19.20 10.02 5.26
N ASP A 173 18.11 10.44 5.89
CA ASP A 173 17.29 9.62 6.76
C ASP A 173 15.98 9.19 6.07
N THR A 174 15.91 9.36 4.75
CA THR A 174 14.73 9.04 3.93
C THR A 174 14.99 7.85 3.03
N PHE A 175 13.93 7.16 2.63
CA PHE A 175 13.96 6.08 1.66
C PHE A 175 12.98 6.36 0.52
N SER A 176 13.25 5.78 -0.65
CA SER A 176 12.23 5.68 -1.69
C SER A 176 11.36 4.47 -1.40
N PRO A 177 10.02 4.59 -1.43
CA PRO A 177 9.17 3.43 -1.51
C PRO A 177 9.53 2.64 -2.77
N GLY A 178 9.35 1.32 -2.69
CA GLY A 178 9.60 0.43 -3.81
C GLY A 178 8.80 0.79 -5.06
N ASN A 179 9.06 0.06 -6.14
CA ASN A 179 8.32 0.21 -7.40
C ASN A 179 7.05 -0.65 -7.45
N THR A 180 6.67 -1.25 -6.32
CA THR A 180 5.44 -2.03 -6.18
C THR A 180 4.46 -1.31 -5.26
N LEU A 181 3.16 -1.57 -5.42
CA LEU A 181 2.10 -0.99 -4.57
C LEU A 181 2.17 -1.45 -3.12
N TYR A 182 2.96 -2.49 -2.82
CA TYR A 182 3.26 -2.89 -1.44
C TYR A 182 4.26 -1.90 -0.86
N LEU A 183 3.75 -0.78 -0.37
CA LEU A 183 4.54 0.32 0.20
C LEU A 183 5.14 0.01 1.58
N GLY A 184 5.02 -1.23 2.04
CA GLY A 184 5.36 -1.67 3.38
C GLY A 184 4.24 -2.54 3.95
N LYS A 185 4.56 -3.34 4.95
CA LYS A 185 3.60 -4.26 5.56
C LYS A 185 3.92 -4.51 7.02
N ILE A 186 2.89 -4.76 7.82
CA ILE A 186 2.96 -5.31 9.17
C ILE A 186 2.73 -6.81 9.03
N SER A 187 3.52 -7.63 9.73
CA SER A 187 3.27 -9.07 9.76
C SER A 187 1.90 -9.35 10.40
N PRO A 188 1.13 -10.37 9.99
CA PRO A 188 -0.20 -10.66 10.58
C PRO A 188 -0.19 -10.81 12.11
N ASN A 189 0.90 -11.35 12.68
CA ASN A 189 1.07 -11.47 14.14
C ASN A 189 1.50 -10.15 14.84
N GLY A 190 1.67 -9.06 14.10
CA GLY A 190 2.15 -7.73 14.51
C GLY A 190 3.52 -7.70 15.17
N ARG A 191 4.38 -8.71 14.94
CA ARG A 191 5.74 -8.74 15.49
C ARG A 191 6.74 -8.00 14.62
N PHE A 192 6.55 -8.04 13.30
CA PHE A 192 7.47 -7.48 12.33
C PHE A 192 6.81 -6.39 11.50
N VAL A 193 7.61 -5.46 11.02
CA VAL A 193 7.18 -4.42 10.09
C VAL A 193 8.26 -4.14 9.07
N ALA A 194 7.86 -4.01 7.82
CA ALA A 194 8.68 -3.57 6.70
C ALA A 194 8.12 -2.22 6.25
N PRO A 195 8.82 -1.09 6.46
CA PRO A 195 8.32 0.21 6.03
C PRO A 195 8.37 0.47 4.53
N ASN A 196 9.00 -0.43 3.77
CA ASN A 196 9.06 -0.46 2.32
C ASN A 196 9.11 -1.92 1.84
N ASP A 197 9.95 -2.23 0.85
CA ASP A 197 10.19 -3.59 0.38
C ASP A 197 10.59 -4.55 1.51
N LEU A 198 10.17 -5.80 1.39
CA LEU A 198 10.52 -6.89 2.30
C LEU A 198 11.98 -7.30 2.10
N ASP A 199 12.90 -6.51 2.66
CA ASP A 199 14.33 -6.76 2.56
C ASP A 199 14.97 -6.99 3.93
N CYS A 200 15.53 -8.18 4.11
CA CYS A 200 16.28 -8.62 5.29
C CYS A 200 17.79 -8.75 5.02
N SER A 201 18.30 -8.13 3.95
CA SER A 201 19.73 -7.99 3.70
C SER A 201 20.40 -7.11 4.77
N ILE A 202 21.72 -7.20 4.89
CA ILE A 202 22.46 -6.39 5.88
C ILE A 202 22.43 -4.89 5.53
N ASP A 203 22.43 -4.59 4.23
CA ASP A 203 22.42 -3.26 3.62
C ASP A 203 21.02 -2.70 3.34
N SER A 204 19.97 -3.49 3.61
CA SER A 204 18.57 -3.05 3.57
C SER A 204 18.34 -1.74 4.32
N PHE A 205 17.57 -0.85 3.70
CA PHE A 205 17.18 0.41 4.32
C PHE A 205 15.75 0.82 3.92
N PRO A 206 14.87 1.13 4.90
CA PRO A 206 15.03 0.91 6.34
C PRO A 206 15.04 -0.57 6.74
N GLY A 207 14.63 -1.48 5.84
CA GLY A 207 14.60 -2.93 6.04
C GLY A 207 13.48 -3.39 6.98
N VAL A 208 13.47 -4.67 7.34
CA VAL A 208 12.49 -5.26 8.27
C VAL A 208 12.88 -5.03 9.73
N TRP A 209 11.92 -4.75 10.60
CA TRP A 209 12.12 -4.52 12.04
C TRP A 209 11.28 -5.45 12.91
N ASP A 210 11.87 -5.97 13.99
CA ASP A 210 11.13 -6.63 15.09
C ASP A 210 10.66 -5.53 16.06
N ILE A 211 9.34 -5.30 16.09
CA ILE A 211 8.69 -4.23 16.85
C ILE A 211 8.95 -4.38 18.35
N ALA A 212 8.83 -5.59 18.88
CA ALA A 212 9.02 -5.86 20.29
C ALA A 212 10.47 -5.64 20.73
N LYS A 213 11.43 -5.95 19.85
CA LYS A 213 12.87 -5.79 20.13
C LYS A 213 13.41 -4.39 19.81
N GLY A 214 12.70 -3.60 18.99
CA GLY A 214 13.19 -2.31 18.54
C GLY A 214 14.42 -2.41 17.63
N LYS A 215 14.57 -3.49 16.84
CA LYS A 215 15.78 -3.76 16.06
C LYS A 215 15.49 -4.20 14.63
N LYS A 216 16.35 -3.77 13.70
CA LYS A 216 16.38 -4.28 12.32
C LYS A 216 16.68 -5.78 12.32
N VAL A 217 15.89 -6.53 11.58
CA VAL A 217 16.08 -7.95 11.29
C VAL A 217 16.89 -8.05 10.01
N PHE A 218 17.98 -8.81 10.06
CA PHE A 218 18.76 -9.13 8.88
C PHE A 218 19.32 -10.55 9.00
N PHE A 219 19.58 -11.17 7.85
CA PHE A 219 20.24 -12.46 7.76
C PHE A 219 21.64 -12.27 7.16
N PRO A 220 22.69 -12.95 7.66
CA PRO A 220 24.04 -12.82 7.13
C PRO A 220 24.11 -13.23 5.65
N SER A 221 25.00 -12.55 4.91
CA SER A 221 25.21 -12.73 3.45
C SER A 221 26.03 -13.97 3.09
N ASP A 222 26.28 -14.87 4.05
CA ASP A 222 26.89 -16.18 3.79
C ASP A 222 25.92 -17.15 3.10
N LYS A 223 24.69 -16.68 2.83
CA LYS A 223 23.63 -17.38 2.12
C LYS A 223 23.33 -16.70 0.79
N ASP A 224 22.87 -17.50 -0.15
CA ASP A 224 22.32 -17.03 -1.42
C ASP A 224 21.16 -16.03 -1.16
N ALA A 225 21.04 -15.01 -2.00
CA ALA A 225 20.03 -13.95 -1.87
C ALA A 225 18.60 -14.51 -1.83
N SER A 226 18.35 -15.58 -2.60
CA SER A 226 17.09 -16.32 -2.62
C SER A 226 16.69 -16.90 -1.25
N VAL A 227 17.68 -17.33 -0.47
CA VAL A 227 17.47 -17.90 0.87
C VAL A 227 17.16 -16.79 1.88
N ILE A 228 17.81 -15.62 1.75
CA ILE A 228 17.52 -14.45 2.57
C ILE A 228 16.08 -13.98 2.30
N ASP A 229 15.70 -13.85 1.03
CA ASP A 229 14.36 -13.43 0.63
C ASP A 229 13.27 -14.38 1.16
N SER A 230 13.47 -15.70 0.99
CA SER A 230 12.54 -16.72 1.52
C SER A 230 12.36 -16.61 3.04
N LYS A 231 13.47 -16.48 3.79
CA LYS A 231 13.42 -16.30 5.26
C LYS A 231 12.77 -14.99 5.67
N CYS A 232 12.95 -13.93 4.87
CA CYS A 232 12.33 -12.64 5.13
C CYS A 232 10.81 -12.73 4.96
N GLN A 233 10.38 -13.38 3.87
CA GLN A 233 8.97 -13.64 3.57
C GLN A 233 8.30 -14.48 4.67
N GLU A 234 8.95 -15.52 5.19
CA GLU A 234 8.43 -16.35 6.30
C GLU A 234 8.01 -15.53 7.54
N LEU A 235 8.57 -14.34 7.76
CA LEU A 235 8.18 -13.45 8.87
C LEU A 235 6.77 -12.86 8.70
N PHE A 236 6.24 -12.85 7.47
CA PHE A 236 4.97 -12.22 7.08
C PHE A 236 3.91 -13.21 6.62
N PHE A 237 4.25 -14.49 6.43
CA PHE A 237 3.32 -15.55 6.06
C PHE A 237 3.20 -16.58 7.19
N TRP A 238 2.29 -16.36 8.15
CA TRP A 238 2.01 -17.35 9.22
C TRP A 238 0.67 -18.10 9.04
N GLU A 239 -0.09 -17.83 7.98
CA GLU A 239 -1.38 -18.51 7.76
C GLU A 239 -1.27 -19.90 7.10
N THR A 240 -0.10 -20.54 7.05
CA THR A 240 0.05 -21.88 6.44
C THR A 240 0.50 -22.99 7.40
N ILE A 241 0.38 -22.81 8.71
CA ILE A 241 0.48 -23.95 9.63
C ILE A 241 -0.90 -24.20 10.26
N PRO A 242 -1.68 -25.18 9.75
CA PRO A 242 -2.88 -25.62 10.45
C PRO A 242 -2.47 -26.11 11.84
N LYS A 243 -3.19 -25.66 12.86
CA LYS A 243 -3.13 -26.26 14.20
C LYS A 243 -3.70 -27.67 14.16
#